data_AF-M7BK62-F1
#
_entry.id   AF-M7BK62-F1
#
_cell.length_a   1.000
_cell.length_b   1.000
_cell.length_c   1.000
_cell.angle_alpha   90.00
_cell.angle_beta   90.00
_cell.angle_gamma   90.00
#
_symmetry.space_group_name_H-M   'P 1'
#
loop_
_entity.id
_entity.type
_entity.pdbx_description
1 polymer ?
#
loop_
_entity_poly.entity_id
_entity_poly.type
_entity_poly.pdbx_seq_one_letter_code
_entity_poly.pdbx_strand_id
1 'polypeptide(L)' 'MSAVHKALLHVHENGTEAAAVTVIEMAPTSLPPVIQFDRLFLMMMIDRSTNSLLFLGKIVNPTEK' A
#
# COMPACT_ATOMS: atom_id res chain seq x y z
N MET A 1 -33.78 10.33 4.07
CA MET A 1 -32.82 10.29 2.94
C MET A 1 -31.63 9.48 3.41
N SER A 2 -31.43 8.27 2.87
CA SER A 2 -30.30 7.40 3.22
C SER A 2 -29.18 7.55 2.21
N ALA A 3 -27.95 7.73 2.67
CA ALA A 3 -26.75 7.73 1.84
C ALA A 3 -25.84 6.57 2.26
N VAL A 4 -25.33 5.83 1.27
CA VAL A 4 -24.42 4.69 1.49
C VAL A 4 -23.11 4.98 0.74
N HIS A 5 -21.99 4.77 1.42
CA HIS A 5 -20.66 4.85 0.84
C HIS A 5 -20.07 3.43 0.73
N LYS A 6 -19.66 3.03 -0.48
CA LYS A 6 -18.99 1.75 -0.73
C LYS A 6 -17.63 2.03 -1.34
N ALA A 7 -16.60 1.41 -0.78
CA ALA A 7 -15.22 1.53 -1.21
C ALA A 7 -14.68 0.13 -1.60
N LEU A 8 -13.84 0.09 -2.64
CA LEU A 8 -13.14 -1.10 -3.10
C LEU A 8 -11.69 -0.70 -3.36
N LEU A 9 -10.74 -1.47 -2.83
CA LEU A 9 -9.31 -1.25 -3.01
C LEU A 9 -8.67 -2.57 -3.45
N HIS A 10 -7.94 -2.52 -4.56
CA HIS A 10 -7.28 -3.68 -5.16
C HIS A 10 -5.77 -3.45 -5.14
N VAL A 11 -5.01 -4.37 -4.53
CA VAL A 11 -3.56 -4.25 -4.37
C VAL A 11 -2.90 -5.36 -5.19
N HIS A 12 -2.08 -4.98 -6.15
CA HIS A 12 -1.28 -5.88 -6.98
C HIS A 12 0.13 -5.33 -7.17
N GLU A 13 1.05 -6.25 -7.46
CA GLU A 13 2.44 -5.96 -7.75
C GLU A 13 2.61 -5.22 -9.09
N ASN A 14 1.65 -5.36 -10.01
CA ASN A 14 1.72 -4.83 -11.37
C ASN A 14 1.42 -3.31 -11.50
N GLY A 15 1.61 -2.51 -10.44
CA GLY A 15 1.33 -1.07 -10.49
C GLY A 15 2.28 -0.30 -11.43
N THR A 16 1.75 0.15 -12.57
CA THR A 16 2.31 0.98 -13.67
C THR A 16 3.76 0.68 -14.09
N GLU A 17 3.90 0.08 -15.29
CA GLU A 17 5.11 -0.22 -16.10
C GLU A 17 6.16 0.90 -16.25
N ALA A 18 5.96 2.10 -15.70
CA ALA A 18 6.84 3.26 -15.91
C ALA A 18 7.90 3.48 -14.82
N ALA A 19 7.94 2.65 -13.76
CA ALA A 19 8.96 2.75 -12.70
C ALA A 19 10.19 1.85 -12.92
N ALA A 20 10.45 1.40 -14.15
CA ALA A 20 11.74 0.82 -14.56
C ALA A 20 12.83 1.90 -14.70
N VAL A 21 12.84 2.89 -13.79
CA VAL A 21 13.90 3.89 -13.70
C VAL A 21 14.99 3.26 -12.86
N THR A 22 16.04 2.81 -13.53
CA THR A 22 17.33 2.36 -13.04
C THR A 22 17.57 2.69 -11.56
N VAL A 23 17.10 1.82 -10.66
CA VAL A 23 17.58 1.83 -9.29
C VAL A 23 18.99 1.30 -9.40
N ILE A 24 19.98 2.19 -9.33
CA ILE A 24 21.34 1.78 -8.98
C ILE A 24 21.19 1.18 -7.59
N GLU A 25 21.04 -0.14 -7.52
CA GLU A 25 21.16 -0.86 -6.27
C GLU A 25 22.61 -0.73 -5.81
N MET A 26 22.92 0.37 -5.12
CA MET A 26 24.09 0.40 -4.25
C MET A 26 23.91 -0.78 -3.30
N ALA A 27 24.69 -1.83 -3.50
CA ALA A 27 24.65 -3.00 -2.65
C ALA A 27 24.77 -2.53 -1.20
N PRO A 28 23.79 -2.85 -0.34
CA PRO A 28 23.86 -2.43 1.04
C PRO A 28 25.13 -3.05 1.66
N THR A 29 25.90 -2.25 2.39
CA THR A 29 27.11 -2.70 3.10
C THR A 29 26.80 -3.55 4.33
N SER A 30 25.51 -3.79 4.61
CA SER A 30 24.99 -4.57 5.73
C SER A 30 23.75 -5.35 5.30
N LEU A 31 23.32 -6.32 6.10
CA LEU A 31 22.08 -7.05 5.86
C LEU A 31 20.88 -6.10 6.06
N PRO A 32 20.03 -5.89 5.03
CA PRO A 32 18.85 -5.05 5.18
C PRO A 32 17.83 -5.72 6.11
N PRO A 33 17.02 -4.93 6.83
CA PRO A 33 15.95 -5.48 7.66
C PRO A 33 14.88 -6.14 6.80
N VAL A 34 14.37 -7.27 7.26
CA VAL A 34 13.22 -7.94 6.64
C VAL A 34 11.93 -7.32 7.17
N ILE A 35 11.12 -6.74 6.29
CA ILE A 35 9.81 -6.18 6.63
C ILE A 35 8.72 -7.09 6.06
N GLN A 36 7.90 -7.64 6.95
CA GLN A 36 6.82 -8.57 6.60
C GLN A 36 5.48 -8.03 7.12
N PHE A 37 4.49 -7.99 6.23
CA PHE A 37 3.09 -7.66 6.50
C PHE A 37 2.25 -8.95 6.56
N ASP A 38 2.67 -9.89 7.40
CA ASP A 38 2.13 -11.25 7.56
C ASP A 38 1.19 -11.40 8.78
N ARG A 39 0.87 -10.28 9.42
CA ARG A 39 0.00 -10.15 10.59
C ARG A 39 -0.78 -8.86 10.51
N LEU A 40 -1.78 -8.68 11.37
CA LEU A 40 -2.65 -7.50 11.39
C LEU A 40 -1.89 -6.18 11.17
N PHE A 41 -2.32 -5.41 10.18
CA PHE A 41 -1.70 -4.14 9.81
C PHE A 41 -2.73 -3.10 9.37
N LEU A 42 -2.29 -1.84 9.33
CA LEU A 42 -3.07 -0.72 8.81
C LEU A 42 -2.55 -0.33 7.43
N MET A 43 -3.46 0.07 6.55
CA MET A 43 -3.15 0.62 5.25
C MET A 43 -3.83 1.98 5.08
N MET A 44 -3.09 2.95 4.53
CA MET A 44 -3.61 4.28 4.24
C MET A 44 -3.19 4.73 2.85
N MET A 45 -4.08 5.43 2.16
CA MET A 45 -3.79 6.15 0.93
C MET A 45 -3.99 7.64 1.17
N ILE A 46 -2.92 8.41 1.00
CA ILE A 46 -2.93 9.86 1.24
C ILE A 46 -2.57 10.54 -0.08
N ASP A 47 -3.39 11.49 -0.51
CA ASP A 47 -3.01 12.40 -1.59
C ASP A 47 -2.04 13.46 -1.02
N ARG A 48 -0.81 13.50 -1.54
CA ARG A 48 0.22 14.44 -1.06
C ARG A 48 -0.04 15.89 -1.46
N SER A 49 -0.82 16.13 -2.52
CA SER A 49 -1.07 17.50 -2.99
C SER A 49 -2.05 18.24 -2.08
N THR A 50 -3.10 17.54 -1.63
CA THR A 50 -4.13 18.10 -0.75
C THR A 50 -3.97 17.68 0.71
N ASN A 51 -3.05 16.75 1.02
CA ASN A 51 -2.93 16.07 2.31
C ASN A 51 -4.22 15.32 2.74
N SER A 52 -5.04 14.91 1.78
CA SER A 52 -6.31 14.23 2.05
C SER A 52 -6.12 12.72 2.27
N LEU A 53 -6.79 12.18 3.28
CA LEU A 53 -6.89 10.73 3.51
C LEU A 53 -7.96 10.14 2.60
N LEU A 54 -7.53 9.46 1.54
CA LEU A 54 -8.40 8.85 0.53
C LEU A 54 -8.94 7.49 0.98
N PHE A 55 -8.07 6.69 1.62
CA PHE A 55 -8.43 5.38 2.16
C PHE A 55 -7.74 5.14 3.50
N LEU A 56 -8.46 4.48 4.41
CA LEU A 56 -7.93 3.93 5.65
C LEU A 56 -8.58 2.58 5.91
N GLY A 57 -7.76 1.55 6.11
CA GLY A 57 -8.23 0.19 6.35
C GLY A 57 -7.39 -0.54 7.39
N LYS A 58 -8.04 -1.42 8.13
CA LYS A 58 -7.39 -2.41 9.01
C LYS A 58 -7.50 -3.78 8.35
N ILE A 59 -6.37 -4.37 8.02
CA ILE A 59 -6.30 -5.69 7.41
C ILE A 59 -6.06 -6.69 8.54
N VAL A 60 -7.09 -7.48 8.86
CA VAL A 60 -7.01 -8.57 9.84
C VAL A 60 -6.65 -9.87 9.15
N ASN A 61 -7.31 -10.16 8.03
CA ASN A 61 -7.04 -11.32 7.18
C ASN A 61 -7.09 -10.89 5.70
N PRO A 62 -5.96 -10.92 4.97
CA PRO A 62 -5.91 -10.54 3.54
C PRO A 62 -6.73 -11.44 2.59
N THR A 63 -7.18 -12.60 3.06
CA THR A 63 -7.96 -13.57 2.26
C THR A 63 -9.47 -13.49 2.50
N GLU A 64 -9.90 -12.65 3.46
CA GLU A 64 -11.31 -12.38 3.73
C GLU A 64 -11.88 -11.46 2.64
N LYS A 65 -13.09 -11.76 2.15
CA LYS A 65 -13.75 -11.04 1.05
C LYS A 65 -14.72 -9.98 1.52
#